data_AF-A0A2V6D308-F1
#
_entry.id   AF-A0A2V6D308-F1
#
_cell.length_a   1.000
_cell.length_b   1.000
_cell.length_c   1.000
_cell.angle_alpha   90.00
_cell.angle_beta   90.00
_cell.angle_gamma   90.00
#
_symmetry.space_group_name_H-M   'P 1'
#
loop_
_entity.id
_entity.type
_entity.pdbx_description
1 polymer ?
#
loop_
_entity_poly.entity_id
_entity_poly.type
_entity_poly.pdbx_seq_one_letter_code
_entity_poly.pdbx_strand_id
1 'polypeptide(L)'
;APNLQHGWKIFARDLLQAEKVIDAIYPGRLAILHAFKSDQLVTTSLRETLDRQSGMYRVAAKISDEQIDGLVGNFCRSDGGCLRTILWKRDTTDQIPSFKLPLEKFDPAVDQYLSVKRPRSATAAAASIPLLCQEACNLLIAACREAVKMEGAGPSAP
;
A
#
# COMPACT_ATOMS: atom_id res chain seq x y z
N ALA A 1 6.44 -3.21 2.82
CA ALA A 1 7.40 -3.50 1.75
C ALA A 1 7.76 -4.99 1.78
N PRO A 2 8.24 -5.58 0.68
CA PRO A 2 8.72 -6.97 0.63
C PRO A 2 10.16 -7.10 1.17
N ASN A 3 10.41 -6.66 2.41
CA ASN A 3 11.77 -6.53 2.99
C ASN A 3 11.95 -7.30 4.31
N LEU A 4 11.03 -8.21 4.64
CA LEU A 4 11.14 -9.09 5.79
C LEU A 4 12.37 -9.99 5.61
N GLN A 5 13.26 -10.00 6.59
CA GLN A 5 14.49 -10.79 6.53
C GLN A 5 14.14 -12.29 6.53
N HIS A 6 14.91 -13.10 5.83
CA HIS A 6 14.71 -14.55 5.77
C HIS A 6 15.49 -15.25 6.89
N GLY A 7 15.33 -16.58 7.01
CA GLY A 7 16.16 -17.41 7.90
C GLY A 7 15.58 -17.64 9.29
N TRP A 8 14.35 -17.22 9.56
CA TRP A 8 13.66 -17.50 10.82
C TRP A 8 12.38 -18.31 10.60
N LYS A 9 11.98 -19.03 11.66
CA LYS A 9 10.73 -19.78 11.74
C LYS A 9 10.15 -19.57 13.14
N ILE A 10 8.84 -19.35 13.22
CA ILE A 10 8.14 -19.20 14.49
C ILE A 10 7.19 -20.40 14.65
N PHE A 11 7.20 -20.99 15.85
CA PHE A 11 6.28 -22.05 16.23
C PHE A 11 5.23 -21.46 17.18
N ALA A 12 3.99 -21.41 16.72
CA ALA A 12 2.85 -21.06 17.56
C ALA A 12 2.25 -22.34 18.16
N ARG A 13 1.93 -22.31 19.45
CA ARG A 13 1.36 -23.43 20.20
C ARG A 13 -0.14 -23.58 19.97
N ASP A 14 -0.80 -22.48 19.65
CA ASP A 14 -2.25 -22.40 19.44
C ASP A 14 -2.59 -21.24 18.48
N LEU A 15 -3.88 -21.13 18.14
CA LEU A 15 -4.39 -20.12 17.22
C LEU A 15 -4.21 -18.69 17.77
N LEU A 16 -4.37 -18.50 19.08
CA LEU A 16 -4.23 -17.20 19.73
C LEU A 16 -2.78 -16.69 19.63
N GLN A 17 -1.80 -17.58 19.82
CA GLN A 17 -0.40 -17.25 19.63
C GLN A 17 -0.08 -17.00 18.15
N ALA A 18 -0.67 -17.77 17.23
CA ALA A 18 -0.49 -17.54 15.79
C ALA A 18 -1.00 -16.15 15.38
N GLU A 19 -2.18 -15.75 15.87
CA GLU A 19 -2.74 -14.42 15.65
C GLU A 19 -1.81 -13.31 16.18
N LYS A 20 -1.33 -13.43 17.43
CA LYS A 20 -0.38 -12.47 18.02
C LYS A 20 0.91 -12.35 17.23
N VAL A 21 1.43 -13.47 16.73
CA VAL A 21 2.65 -13.49 15.89
C VAL A 21 2.39 -12.78 14.57
N ILE A 22 1.26 -13.07 13.91
CA ILE A 22 0.90 -12.41 12.66
C ILE A 22 0.74 -10.91 12.88
N ASP A 23 0.07 -10.47 13.95
CA ASP A 23 -0.13 -9.06 14.25
C ASP A 23 1.19 -8.34 14.61
N ALA A 24 2.13 -9.02 15.28
CA ALA A 24 3.45 -8.47 15.55
C ALA A 24 4.26 -8.18 14.27
N ILE A 25 4.11 -9.02 13.24
CA ILE A 25 4.84 -8.88 11.95
C ILE A 25 4.06 -7.99 10.98
N TYR A 26 2.74 -8.11 10.98
CA TYR A 26 1.80 -7.45 10.09
C TYR A 26 0.68 -6.77 10.90
N PRO A 27 0.96 -5.64 11.57
CA PRO A 27 0.02 -5.01 12.50
C PRO A 27 -1.30 -4.63 11.84
N GLY A 28 -2.39 -5.03 12.47
CA GLY A 28 -3.78 -4.76 12.10
C GLY A 28 -4.26 -5.48 10.85
N ARG A 29 -3.46 -6.35 10.20
CA ARG A 29 -3.86 -6.92 8.90
C ARG A 29 -4.99 -7.95 9.00
N LEU A 30 -5.07 -8.69 10.11
CA LEU A 30 -6.17 -9.62 10.33
C LEU A 30 -7.49 -8.88 10.59
N ALA A 31 -7.46 -7.79 11.36
CA ALA A 31 -8.64 -6.94 11.58
C ALA A 31 -9.16 -6.32 10.26
N ILE A 32 -8.24 -5.83 9.43
CA ILE A 32 -8.57 -5.28 8.10
C ILE A 32 -9.16 -6.37 7.19
N LEU A 33 -8.56 -7.57 7.18
CA LEU A 33 -9.10 -8.70 6.42
C LEU A 33 -10.51 -9.08 6.90
N HIS A 34 -10.72 -9.10 8.21
CA HIS A 34 -12.03 -9.40 8.79
C HIS A 34 -13.08 -8.36 8.37
N ALA A 35 -12.76 -7.07 8.45
CA ALA A 35 -13.64 -6.00 8.00
C ALA A 35 -13.95 -6.12 6.50
N PHE A 36 -12.95 -6.45 5.68
CA PHE A 36 -13.13 -6.69 4.24
C PHE A 36 -14.07 -7.86 3.96
N LYS A 37 -13.85 -9.01 4.61
CA LYS A 37 -14.69 -10.21 4.44
C LYS A 37 -16.12 -10.05 4.96
N SER A 38 -16.35 -9.05 5.81
CA SER A 38 -17.67 -8.75 6.38
C SER A 38 -18.36 -7.58 5.66
N ASP A 39 -17.81 -7.12 4.54
CA ASP A 39 -18.29 -5.94 3.79
C ASP A 39 -18.40 -4.66 4.66
N GLN A 40 -17.56 -4.56 5.70
CA GLN A 40 -17.51 -3.42 6.63
C GLN A 40 -16.26 -2.54 6.41
N LEU A 41 -15.40 -2.88 5.45
CA LEU A 41 -14.18 -2.12 5.20
C LEU A 41 -14.51 -0.81 4.47
N VAL A 42 -14.26 0.31 5.13
CA VAL A 42 -14.32 1.64 4.50
C VAL A 42 -12.92 2.03 4.02
N THR A 43 -12.84 2.50 2.78
CA THR A 43 -11.60 3.04 2.21
C THR A 43 -11.64 4.55 2.19
N THR A 44 -10.49 5.17 2.40
CA THR A 44 -10.33 6.63 2.29
C THR A 44 -9.57 6.99 1.03
N SER A 45 -10.08 7.92 0.22
CA SER A 45 -9.38 8.36 -0.98
C SER A 45 -8.03 9.03 -0.66
N LEU A 46 -7.11 9.04 -1.62
CA LEU A 46 -5.82 9.70 -1.47
C LEU A 46 -5.98 11.21 -1.27
N ARG A 47 -6.85 11.87 -2.06
CA ARG A 47 -7.12 13.32 -1.90
C ARG A 47 -7.61 13.65 -0.50
N GLU A 48 -8.60 12.92 -0.01
CA GLU A 48 -9.13 13.12 1.34
C GLU A 48 -8.06 12.90 2.43
N THR A 49 -7.21 11.87 2.25
CA THR A 49 -6.09 11.61 3.16
C THR A 49 -5.09 12.76 3.19
N LEU A 50 -4.76 13.33 2.01
CA LEU A 50 -3.83 14.45 1.90
C LEU A 50 -4.41 15.76 2.44
N ASP A 51 -5.71 15.99 2.25
CA ASP A 51 -6.40 17.20 2.74
C ASP A 51 -6.49 17.26 4.27
N ARG A 52 -6.50 16.09 4.94
CA ARG A 52 -6.40 16.02 6.41
C ARG A 52 -5.04 16.42 6.97
N GLN A 53 -4.00 16.47 6.13
CA GLN A 53 -2.64 16.73 6.61
C GLN A 53 -2.46 18.19 7.04
N SER A 54 -1.75 18.38 8.15
CA SER A 54 -1.48 19.70 8.73
C SER A 54 0.01 19.96 8.86
N GLY A 55 0.38 21.16 9.34
CA GLY A 55 1.77 21.54 9.57
C GLY A 55 2.65 21.37 8.34
N MET A 56 3.81 20.74 8.52
CA MET A 56 4.79 20.55 7.45
C MET A 56 4.33 19.62 6.31
N TYR A 57 3.26 18.84 6.52
CA TYR A 57 2.71 17.90 5.53
C TYR A 57 1.53 18.48 4.74
N ARG A 58 0.96 19.62 5.15
CA ARG A 58 -0.16 20.28 4.44
C ARG A 58 0.13 20.55 2.96
N VAL A 59 1.40 20.77 2.61
CA VAL A 59 1.82 21.00 1.22
C VAL A 59 1.60 19.77 0.32
N ALA A 60 1.54 18.56 0.88
CA ALA A 60 1.36 17.33 0.12
C ALA A 60 0.00 17.28 -0.61
N ALA A 61 -1.02 17.98 -0.13
CA ALA A 61 -2.33 18.09 -0.79
C ALA A 61 -2.25 18.78 -2.17
N LYS A 62 -1.19 19.55 -2.44
CA LYS A 62 -1.00 20.26 -3.71
C LYS A 62 -0.45 19.39 -4.84
N ILE A 63 -0.18 18.11 -4.59
CA ILE A 63 0.36 17.19 -5.60
C ILE A 63 -0.57 17.08 -6.81
N SER A 64 -0.04 17.18 -8.02
CA SER A 64 -0.83 17.04 -9.25
C SER A 64 -1.28 15.59 -9.48
N ASP A 65 -2.27 15.38 -10.33
CA ASP A 65 -2.72 14.04 -10.71
C ASP A 65 -1.62 13.25 -11.43
N GLU A 66 -0.83 13.90 -12.27
CA GLU A 66 0.30 13.33 -13.00
C GLU A 66 1.42 12.91 -12.03
N GLN A 67 1.68 13.74 -11.01
CA GLN A 67 2.63 13.41 -9.95
C GLN A 67 2.14 12.24 -9.11
N ILE A 68 0.85 12.19 -8.75
CA ILE A 68 0.25 11.04 -8.07
C ILE A 68 0.47 9.77 -8.89
N ASP A 69 0.12 9.78 -10.17
CA ASP A 69 0.27 8.61 -11.04
C ASP A 69 1.73 8.13 -11.09
N GLY A 70 2.68 9.03 -11.31
CA GLY A 70 4.10 8.70 -11.30
C GLY A 70 4.59 8.16 -9.96
N LEU A 71 4.23 8.84 -8.87
CA LEU A 71 4.71 8.54 -7.54
C LEU A 71 4.14 7.22 -7.02
N VAL A 72 2.82 7.01 -7.13
CA VAL A 72 2.15 5.78 -6.72
C VAL A 72 2.63 4.60 -7.59
N GLY A 73 2.79 4.83 -8.91
CA GLY A 73 3.38 3.88 -9.86
C GLY A 73 4.73 3.30 -9.40
N ASN A 74 5.61 4.17 -8.91
CA ASN A 74 6.93 3.77 -8.45
C ASN A 74 6.93 3.25 -7.00
N PHE A 75 6.27 3.97 -6.09
CA PHE A 75 6.33 3.73 -4.65
C PHE A 75 5.57 2.47 -4.23
N CYS A 76 4.38 2.25 -4.81
CA CYS A 76 3.48 1.19 -4.36
C CYS A 76 3.68 -0.14 -5.09
N ARG A 77 4.52 -0.21 -6.13
CA ARG A 77 4.70 -1.42 -6.96
C ARG A 77 5.00 -2.69 -6.13
N SER A 78 4.50 -3.83 -6.61
CA SER A 78 4.68 -5.10 -5.90
C SER A 78 6.12 -5.65 -5.99
N ASP A 79 6.84 -5.36 -7.09
CA ASP A 79 8.28 -5.64 -7.22
C ASP A 79 9.11 -4.56 -6.52
N GLY A 80 9.22 -4.67 -5.19
CA GLY A 80 10.16 -3.89 -4.37
C GLY A 80 9.58 -2.67 -3.64
N GLY A 81 8.35 -2.25 -3.95
CA GLY A 81 7.68 -1.14 -3.23
C GLY A 81 6.86 -1.63 -2.04
N CYS A 82 5.65 -2.12 -2.32
CA CYS A 82 4.70 -2.54 -1.29
C CYS A 82 3.93 -3.78 -1.74
N LEU A 83 3.74 -4.75 -0.83
CA LEU A 83 2.92 -5.95 -1.07
C LEU A 83 1.44 -5.73 -0.80
N ARG A 84 1.02 -4.53 -0.36
CA ARG A 84 -0.39 -4.29 -0.11
C ARG A 84 -1.16 -4.09 -1.41
N THR A 85 -2.33 -4.68 -1.52
CA THR A 85 -3.32 -4.41 -2.58
C THR A 85 -3.98 -3.07 -2.30
N ILE A 86 -3.99 -2.16 -3.27
CA ILE A 86 -4.60 -0.84 -3.09
C ILE A 86 -6.11 -0.95 -3.28
N LEU A 87 -6.88 -0.60 -2.25
CA LEU A 87 -8.34 -0.52 -2.32
C LEU A 87 -8.85 0.93 -2.40
N TRP A 88 -8.08 1.88 -1.87
CA TRP A 88 -8.41 3.30 -1.95
C TRP A 88 -8.32 3.84 -3.38
N LYS A 89 -9.15 4.84 -3.65
CA LYS A 89 -9.19 5.57 -4.92
C LYS A 89 -8.35 6.84 -4.83
N ARG A 90 -8.04 7.42 -5.99
CA ARG A 90 -7.34 8.70 -6.05
C ARG A 90 -8.17 9.80 -5.37
N ASP A 91 -9.45 9.87 -5.72
CA ASP A 91 -10.38 10.92 -5.32
C ASP A 91 -11.82 10.35 -5.30
N THR A 92 -12.81 11.23 -5.14
CA THR A 92 -14.24 10.86 -5.07
C THR A 92 -14.87 10.49 -6.41
N THR A 93 -14.14 10.58 -7.53
CA THR A 93 -14.60 10.15 -8.86
C THR A 93 -14.27 8.68 -9.15
N ASP A 94 -13.85 7.92 -8.13
CA ASP A 94 -13.47 6.52 -8.21
C ASP A 94 -12.27 6.20 -9.12
N GLN A 95 -11.51 7.22 -9.51
CA GLN A 95 -10.34 7.04 -10.36
C GLN A 95 -9.26 6.22 -9.66
N ILE A 96 -8.65 5.28 -10.39
CA ILE A 96 -7.50 4.53 -9.87
C ILE A 96 -6.33 5.48 -9.63
N PRO A 97 -5.53 5.23 -8.59
CA PRO A 97 -4.48 6.16 -8.20
C PRO A 97 -3.24 6.11 -9.08
N SER A 98 -3.08 5.09 -9.92
CA SER A 98 -2.04 5.10 -10.95
C SER A 98 -2.36 4.13 -12.08
N PHE A 99 -2.16 4.60 -13.31
CA PHE A 99 -2.20 3.81 -14.55
C PHE A 99 -0.85 3.14 -14.85
N LYS A 100 0.21 3.52 -14.14
CA LYS A 100 1.54 2.88 -14.24
C LYS A 100 1.66 1.59 -13.41
N LEU A 101 0.69 1.32 -12.54
CA LEU A 101 0.59 0.05 -11.83
C LEU A 101 -0.21 -0.96 -12.66
N PRO A 102 0.16 -2.25 -12.63
CA PRO A 102 -0.64 -3.31 -13.23
C PRO A 102 -2.01 -3.42 -12.52
N LEU A 103 -3.06 -3.84 -13.24
CA LEU A 103 -4.43 -3.91 -12.70
C LEU A 103 -4.53 -4.84 -11.49
N GLU A 104 -3.72 -5.90 -11.49
CA GLU A 104 -3.54 -6.86 -10.41
C GLU A 104 -3.22 -6.18 -9.08
N LYS A 105 -2.61 -4.99 -9.11
CA LYS A 105 -2.28 -4.22 -7.90
C LYS A 105 -3.51 -3.75 -7.11
N PHE A 106 -4.65 -3.70 -7.78
CA PHE A 106 -5.93 -3.27 -7.23
C PHE A 106 -6.87 -4.45 -6.96
N ASP A 107 -6.45 -5.67 -7.25
CA ASP A 107 -7.26 -6.87 -7.09
C ASP A 107 -6.91 -7.61 -5.77
N PRO A 108 -7.84 -7.70 -4.81
CA PRO A 108 -7.62 -8.42 -3.54
C PRO A 108 -7.53 -9.95 -3.71
N ALA A 109 -7.95 -10.50 -4.85
CA ALA A 109 -7.79 -11.92 -5.17
C ALA A 109 -6.36 -12.27 -5.62
N VAL A 110 -5.55 -11.28 -6.01
CA VAL A 110 -4.19 -11.50 -6.49
C VAL A 110 -3.16 -11.44 -5.36
N ASP A 111 -2.35 -12.50 -5.27
CA ASP A 111 -1.20 -12.54 -4.37
C ASP A 111 -0.07 -11.63 -4.88
N GLN A 112 0.05 -10.46 -4.27
CA GLN A 112 1.02 -9.43 -4.63
C GLN A 112 2.48 -9.85 -4.40
N TYR A 113 2.76 -10.95 -3.69
CA TYR A 113 4.12 -11.44 -3.52
C TYR A 113 4.60 -12.26 -4.73
N LEU A 114 3.66 -12.89 -5.44
CA LEU A 114 3.98 -13.72 -6.59
C LEU A 114 4.36 -12.88 -7.79
N SER A 115 5.42 -13.31 -8.48
CA SER A 115 5.80 -12.76 -9.78
C SER A 115 6.52 -13.83 -10.58
N VAL A 116 6.77 -13.58 -11.87
CA VAL A 116 7.59 -14.45 -12.72
C VAL A 116 8.96 -14.75 -12.08
N LYS A 117 9.52 -13.78 -11.34
CA LYS A 117 10.81 -13.93 -10.63
C LYS A 117 10.69 -14.64 -9.28
N ARG A 118 9.48 -14.80 -8.74
CA ARG A 118 9.20 -15.41 -7.42
C ARG A 118 8.04 -16.40 -7.55
N PRO A 119 8.27 -17.56 -8.21
CA PRO A 119 7.23 -18.58 -8.33
C PRO A 119 6.90 -19.17 -6.95
N ARG A 120 5.62 -19.50 -6.76
CA ARG A 120 5.17 -20.22 -5.56
C ARG A 120 5.75 -21.64 -5.58
N SER A 121 6.22 -22.13 -4.43
CA SER A 121 6.58 -23.56 -4.31
C SER A 121 5.32 -24.42 -4.48
N ALA A 122 5.43 -25.50 -5.25
CA ALA A 122 4.35 -26.45 -5.52
C ALA A 122 3.77 -27.10 -4.24
N THR A 123 4.52 -27.08 -3.12
CA THR A 123 4.14 -27.64 -1.82
C THR A 123 3.34 -26.69 -0.91
N ALA A 124 3.12 -25.43 -1.29
CA ALA A 124 2.43 -24.45 -0.44
C ALA A 124 0.92 -24.39 -0.72
N ALA A 125 0.12 -25.06 0.12
CA ALA A 125 -1.34 -25.12 0.04
C ALA A 125 -2.01 -23.72 -0.13
N ALA A 126 -2.63 -23.57 -1.30
CA ALA A 126 -3.74 -22.77 -1.83
C ALA A 126 -4.28 -21.44 -1.23
N ALA A 127 -3.81 -20.85 -0.13
CA ALA A 127 -4.36 -19.55 0.30
C ALA A 127 -3.29 -18.59 0.85
N SER A 128 -3.21 -17.39 0.28
CA SER A 128 -2.51 -16.25 0.87
C SER A 128 -3.51 -15.35 1.58
N ILE A 129 -3.07 -14.73 2.67
CA ILE A 129 -3.83 -13.66 3.33
C ILE A 129 -3.51 -12.36 2.56
N PRO A 130 -4.48 -11.74 1.86
CA PRO A 130 -4.21 -10.53 1.12
C PRO A 130 -3.92 -9.40 2.10
N LEU A 131 -2.86 -8.64 1.81
CA LEU A 131 -2.51 -7.46 2.58
C LEU A 131 -3.27 -6.26 1.99
N LEU A 132 -4.38 -5.87 2.60
CA LEU A 132 -5.23 -4.81 2.04
C LEU A 132 -4.74 -3.41 2.47
N CYS A 133 -4.81 -2.46 1.55
CA CYS A 133 -4.51 -1.04 1.78
C CYS A 133 -5.81 -0.24 1.67
N GLN A 134 -6.43 0.06 2.80
CA GLN A 134 -7.68 0.85 2.85
C GLN A 134 -7.45 2.37 2.74
N GLU A 135 -6.25 2.84 3.02
CA GLU A 135 -5.86 4.26 3.02
C GLU A 135 -4.37 4.39 2.68
N ALA A 136 -3.97 5.55 2.15
CA ALA A 136 -2.57 5.87 1.89
C ALA A 136 -1.76 5.92 3.18
N CYS A 137 -0.55 5.35 3.18
CA CYS A 137 0.29 5.32 4.38
C CYS A 137 1.09 6.62 4.55
N ASN A 138 1.56 6.88 5.77
CA ASN A 138 2.38 8.06 6.09
C ASN A 138 3.67 8.16 5.27
N LEU A 139 4.23 7.02 4.81
CA LEU A 139 5.40 7.03 3.94
C LEU A 139 5.07 7.56 2.54
N LEU A 140 3.89 7.24 2.01
CA LEU A 140 3.41 7.79 0.74
C LEU A 140 3.09 9.28 0.89
N ILE A 141 2.46 9.69 1.99
CA ILE A 141 2.20 11.11 2.29
C ILE A 141 3.50 11.93 2.34
N ALA A 142 4.54 11.39 3.00
CA ALA A 142 5.86 12.01 3.01
C ALA A 142 6.47 12.09 1.61
N ALA A 143 6.33 11.05 0.80
CA ALA A 143 6.79 11.06 -0.58
C ALA A 143 6.04 12.10 -1.45
N CYS A 144 4.72 12.26 -1.24
CA CYS A 144 3.93 13.29 -1.90
C CYS A 144 4.42 14.70 -1.56
N ARG A 145 4.73 14.94 -0.29
CA ARG A 145 5.33 16.21 0.17
C ARG A 145 6.64 16.51 -0.56
N GLU A 146 7.55 15.54 -0.66
CA GLU A 146 8.83 15.74 -1.33
C GLU A 146 8.65 16.02 -2.82
N ALA A 147 7.74 15.29 -3.49
CA ALA A 147 7.44 15.51 -4.91
C ALA A 147 7.00 16.96 -5.19
N VAL A 148 6.08 17.49 -4.38
CA VAL A 148 5.61 18.89 -4.52
C VAL A 148 6.73 19.90 -4.27
N LYS A 149 7.61 19.63 -3.30
CA LYS A 149 8.72 20.54 -2.97
C LYS A 149 9.78 20.61 -4.05
N MET A 150 10.13 19.48 -4.66
CA MET A 150 11.14 19.44 -5.71
C MET A 150 10.72 20.25 -6.95
N GLU A 151 9.42 20.30 -7.25
CA GLU A 151 8.88 21.10 -8.35
C GLU A 151 8.89 22.61 -8.03
N GLY A 152 8.57 22.99 -6.78
CA GLY A 152 8.68 24.37 -6.32
C GLY A 152 10.12 24.90 -6.23
N ALA A 153 11.12 24.03 -6.38
CA ALA A 153 12.55 24.35 -6.38
C ALA A 153 13.16 24.37 -7.81
N GLY A 154 12.35 24.40 -8.86
CA GLY A 154 12.81 24.58 -10.25
C GLY A 154 13.68 25.83 -10.41
N PRO A 155 14.63 25.83 -11.37
CA PRO A 155 15.74 26.79 -11.40
C PRO A 155 15.23 28.23 -11.46
N SER A 156 15.80 29.08 -10.58
CA SER A 156 15.68 30.53 -10.72
C SER A 156 16.11 30.93 -12.13
N ALA A 157 15.21 31.58 -12.86
CA ALA A 157 15.39 32.12 -14.20
C ALA A 157 16.70 32.96 -14.31
N PRO A 158 17.33 33.03 -15.50
CA PRO A 158 18.72 33.44 -15.69
C PRO A 158 19.06 34.86 -15.24
#